data_AF-X8DN70-F1
#
_entry.id   AF-X8DN70-F1
#
_cell.length_a   1.000
_cell.length_b   1.000
_cell.length_c   1.000
_cell.angle_alpha   90.00
_cell.angle_beta   90.00
_cell.angle_gamma   90.00
#
_symmetry.space_group_name_H-M   'P 1'
#
loop_
_entity.id
_entity.type
_entity.pdbx_description
1 polymer ?
#
loop_
_entity_poly.entity_id
_entity_poly.type
_entity_poly.pdbx_seq_one_letter_code
_entity_poly.pdbx_strand_id
1 'polypeptide(L)'
;MVYSANATALGDLAEPTRTLGTQVLDAAGKVHGAIADLEWEGEGKDAAVERADRELAQDKQVVSGYNALADAYQSGAAVMAPMISDLTKTGQGLEADTFAVAEDWTVTDMFDYRAGKFAMMAFGVPEPVATDRMNQLQAERGNEAQNNTASLQQRADALGQADQDTATAISTAKGDIDAAAPLTAGLSGEEGKKDLLDAIAVSKYTGMPVDPAALAKLVAAGTLSQADLDKLARGEKVQIPAGQMAYLYQMSQSLNGMSPEQIKELQRTLPADAQAALAQGLKIVSNPNVEVAGADQIKPYAQGATDATRGTFVPVTGSKANLPAQIAGELSRTDRVTTTEGHKFSDGLKTPDTVTLKGVGAMQDIADILRPGAEGYSNGSEATRGMLAAASEYANADITQRAAEAAQTDPLHYNPPLVSSDEHGNPGGGTPKPNINGALADIVQVASGDHIGMHDLTTGAEGKKFLDGMLQENWGDHSDKIGKAFGWMDDDPGNRINSETANRVGHYLSENKDTLQHMPGTNGQTFGSTNAELSRAVAEGMSPYFAELAGADGRRWAVSRRSRTSVRWPTCSLCWTKTTSRVSPPTTPPWPNSKAYCSMPPRTAAITTRTSNTPNACKRR
;
A
#
# COMPACT_ATOMS: atom_id res chain seq x y z
N MET A 1 -23.76 5.11 42.79
CA MET A 1 -25.14 5.30 43.25
C MET A 1 -26.04 4.51 42.32
N VAL A 2 -26.97 3.70 42.84
CA VAL A 2 -27.82 2.80 42.04
C VAL A 2 -28.61 3.53 40.94
N TYR A 3 -29.12 4.74 41.22
CA TYR A 3 -30.11 5.44 40.39
C TYR A 3 -29.56 6.60 39.55
N SER A 4 -28.33 6.50 39.01
CA SER A 4 -27.71 7.60 38.23
C SER A 4 -27.83 7.50 36.71
N ALA A 5 -28.52 6.49 36.18
CA ALA A 5 -28.74 6.33 34.74
C ALA A 5 -29.70 7.40 34.18
N ASN A 6 -29.43 7.93 32.98
CA ASN A 6 -30.27 8.93 32.32
C ASN A 6 -30.10 8.86 30.79
N ALA A 7 -31.19 8.60 30.07
CA ALA A 7 -31.19 8.48 28.62
C ALA A 7 -31.59 9.77 27.86
N THR A 8 -32.00 10.84 28.57
CA THR A 8 -32.45 12.10 27.94
C THR A 8 -31.36 12.73 27.07
N ALA A 9 -30.12 12.76 27.57
CA ALA A 9 -28.97 13.32 26.85
C ALA A 9 -28.61 12.57 25.55
N LEU A 10 -29.12 11.35 25.35
CA LEU A 10 -29.05 10.65 24.07
C LEU A 10 -30.12 11.18 23.10
N GLY A 11 -31.37 11.29 23.57
CA GLY A 11 -32.49 11.81 22.78
C GLY A 11 -32.28 13.27 22.32
N ASP A 12 -31.65 14.09 23.16
CA ASP A 12 -31.29 15.48 22.86
C ASP A 12 -30.35 15.63 21.63
N LEU A 13 -29.63 14.56 21.23
CA LEU A 13 -28.76 14.54 20.04
C LEU A 13 -29.52 14.32 18.72
N ALA A 14 -30.76 13.84 18.76
CA ALA A 14 -31.50 13.49 17.54
C ALA A 14 -31.77 14.72 16.65
N GLU A 15 -32.30 15.81 17.22
CA GLU A 15 -32.70 16.98 16.43
C GLU A 15 -31.52 17.79 15.86
N PRO A 16 -30.40 18.01 16.58
CA PRO A 16 -29.16 18.51 15.99
C PRO A 16 -28.65 17.65 14.83
N THR A 17 -28.78 16.33 14.92
CA THR A 17 -28.34 15.39 13.87
C THR A 17 -29.20 15.50 12.61
N ARG A 18 -30.53 15.63 12.74
CA ARG A 18 -31.44 15.92 11.59
C ARG A 18 -31.22 17.31 10.99
N THR A 19 -30.86 18.29 11.83
CA THR A 19 -30.54 19.66 11.40
C THR A 19 -29.30 19.66 10.49
N LEU A 20 -28.24 18.92 10.86
CA LEU A 20 -27.04 18.75 10.03
C LEU A 20 -27.34 18.05 8.69
N GLY A 21 -28.11 16.96 8.71
CA GLY A 21 -28.56 16.30 7.48
C GLY A 21 -29.35 17.25 6.56
N THR A 22 -30.26 18.04 7.13
CA THR A 22 -31.00 19.06 6.36
C THR A 22 -30.05 20.07 5.72
N GLN A 23 -29.05 20.57 6.44
CA GLN A 23 -28.06 21.53 5.93
C GLN A 23 -27.19 20.97 4.79
N VAL A 24 -26.84 19.68 4.82
CA VAL A 24 -26.14 18.99 3.72
C VAL A 24 -27.01 18.96 2.47
N LEU A 25 -28.28 18.55 2.58
CA LEU A 25 -29.21 18.51 1.45
C LEU A 25 -29.44 19.91 0.85
N ASP A 26 -29.52 20.92 1.71
CA ASP A 26 -29.68 22.32 1.35
C ASP A 26 -28.45 22.89 0.63
N ALA A 27 -27.24 22.36 0.89
CA ALA A 27 -26.02 22.72 0.19
C ALA A 27 -25.93 22.00 -1.17
N ALA A 28 -26.19 20.69 -1.19
CA ALA A 28 -26.23 19.86 -2.38
C ALA A 28 -27.21 20.41 -3.43
N GLY A 29 -28.42 20.79 -3.02
CA GLY A 29 -29.42 21.39 -3.90
C GLY A 29 -29.00 22.73 -4.51
N LYS A 30 -28.19 23.53 -3.80
CA LYS A 30 -27.65 24.80 -4.31
C LYS A 30 -26.53 24.57 -5.33
N VAL A 31 -25.67 23.58 -5.12
CA VAL A 31 -24.62 23.19 -6.08
C VAL A 31 -25.25 22.61 -7.35
N HIS A 32 -26.27 21.74 -7.20
CA HIS A 32 -27.01 21.17 -8.32
C HIS A 32 -27.70 22.23 -9.18
N GLY A 33 -28.50 23.12 -8.56
CA GLY A 33 -29.15 24.23 -9.27
C GLY A 33 -28.15 25.15 -9.96
N ALA A 34 -27.03 25.47 -9.32
CA ALA A 34 -25.97 26.30 -9.91
C ALA A 34 -25.28 25.66 -11.14
N ILE A 35 -25.49 24.38 -11.43
CA ILE A 35 -25.01 23.69 -12.64
C ILE A 35 -26.16 23.51 -13.66
N ALA A 36 -27.35 23.11 -13.19
CA ALA A 36 -28.50 22.79 -14.03
C ALA A 36 -29.19 24.05 -14.60
N ASP A 37 -29.36 25.09 -13.78
CA ASP A 37 -30.09 26.33 -14.11
C ASP A 37 -29.27 27.31 -14.96
N LEU A 38 -28.00 27.00 -15.26
CA LEU A 38 -27.16 27.82 -16.13
C LEU A 38 -27.67 27.82 -17.59
N GLU A 39 -27.70 29.01 -18.20
CA GLU A 39 -27.98 29.23 -19.63
C GLU A 39 -26.78 28.83 -20.52
N TRP A 40 -26.49 27.52 -20.56
CA TRP A 40 -25.59 26.86 -21.50
C TRP A 40 -26.24 25.59 -22.05
N GLU A 41 -25.66 25.01 -23.11
CA GLU A 41 -26.23 23.88 -23.88
C GLU A 41 -25.12 22.96 -24.46
N GLY A 42 -25.50 21.72 -24.80
CA GLY A 42 -24.64 20.73 -25.46
C GLY A 42 -24.07 19.65 -24.53
N GLU A 43 -23.38 18.66 -25.10
CA GLU A 43 -22.93 17.43 -24.40
C GLU A 43 -22.13 17.70 -23.11
N GLY A 44 -21.39 18.82 -23.05
CA GLY A 44 -20.65 19.25 -21.85
C GLY A 44 -21.55 19.69 -20.69
N LYS A 45 -22.74 20.25 -20.98
CA LYS A 45 -23.77 20.51 -19.96
C LYS A 45 -24.40 19.19 -19.53
N ASP A 46 -24.77 18.33 -20.47
CA ASP A 46 -25.44 17.06 -20.15
C ASP A 46 -24.58 16.20 -19.20
N ALA A 47 -23.28 16.09 -19.49
CA ALA A 47 -22.32 15.40 -18.62
C ALA A 47 -22.13 16.08 -17.24
N ALA A 48 -22.25 17.41 -17.17
CA ALA A 48 -22.16 18.17 -15.91
C ALA A 48 -23.43 18.02 -15.06
N VAL A 49 -24.62 18.06 -15.68
CA VAL A 49 -25.90 17.83 -15.01
C VAL A 49 -26.01 16.38 -14.53
N GLU A 50 -25.64 15.39 -15.35
CA GLU A 50 -25.56 14.00 -14.90
C GLU A 50 -24.61 13.82 -13.71
N ARG A 51 -23.49 14.55 -13.67
CA ARG A 51 -22.58 14.52 -12.52
C ARG A 51 -23.24 15.11 -11.28
N ALA A 52 -23.86 16.28 -11.40
CA ALA A 52 -24.59 16.91 -10.31
C ALA A 52 -25.75 16.03 -9.79
N ASP A 53 -26.47 15.33 -10.67
CA ASP A 53 -27.51 14.37 -10.31
C ASP A 53 -26.95 13.19 -9.50
N ARG A 54 -25.78 12.65 -9.89
CA ARG A 54 -25.09 11.58 -9.15
C ARG A 54 -24.61 12.05 -7.77
N GLU A 55 -24.03 13.25 -7.69
CA GLU A 55 -23.57 13.84 -6.42
C GLU A 55 -24.77 14.13 -5.49
N LEU A 56 -25.83 14.76 -5.99
CA LEU A 56 -27.07 14.99 -5.24
C LEU A 56 -27.79 13.69 -4.83
N ALA A 57 -27.63 12.60 -5.59
CA ALA A 57 -28.14 11.27 -5.21
C ALA A 57 -27.31 10.65 -4.07
N GLN A 58 -25.99 10.86 -4.07
CA GLN A 58 -25.09 10.43 -3.00
C GLN A 58 -25.32 11.23 -1.71
N ASP A 59 -25.44 12.56 -1.79
CA ASP A 59 -25.79 13.41 -0.64
C ASP A 59 -27.11 12.99 0.01
N LYS A 60 -28.13 12.58 -0.77
CA LYS A 60 -29.37 12.03 -0.23
C LYS A 60 -29.17 10.72 0.56
N GLN A 61 -28.17 9.90 0.23
CA GLN A 61 -27.80 8.72 1.02
C GLN A 61 -27.12 9.13 2.33
N VAL A 62 -26.20 10.09 2.30
CA VAL A 62 -25.57 10.67 3.50
C VAL A 62 -26.63 11.20 4.47
N VAL A 63 -27.60 11.97 3.95
CA VAL A 63 -28.74 12.51 4.71
C VAL A 63 -29.64 11.41 5.27
N SER A 64 -29.83 10.30 4.54
CA SER A 64 -30.51 9.12 5.06
C SER A 64 -29.77 8.50 6.25
N GLY A 65 -28.44 8.47 6.22
CA GLY A 65 -27.61 8.04 7.34
C GLY A 65 -27.73 8.96 8.57
N TYR A 66 -27.70 10.29 8.38
CA TYR A 66 -27.98 11.25 9.45
C TYR A 66 -29.37 11.05 10.09
N ASN A 67 -30.39 10.77 9.28
CA ASN A 67 -31.73 10.46 9.80
C ASN A 67 -31.75 9.15 10.58
N ALA A 68 -31.14 8.08 10.07
CA ALA A 68 -31.02 6.80 10.78
C ALA A 68 -30.27 6.92 12.12
N LEU A 69 -29.24 7.75 12.18
CA LEU A 69 -28.49 8.05 13.40
C LEU A 69 -29.35 8.82 14.42
N ALA A 70 -30.12 9.81 13.96
CA ALA A 70 -31.07 10.55 14.80
C ALA A 70 -32.20 9.66 15.32
N ASP A 71 -32.72 8.76 14.48
CA ASP A 71 -33.75 7.80 14.84
C ASP A 71 -33.23 6.76 15.85
N ALA A 72 -31.97 6.33 15.74
CA ALA A 72 -31.31 5.48 16.74
C ALA A 72 -31.18 6.19 18.10
N TYR A 73 -30.72 7.45 18.11
CA TYR A 73 -30.66 8.27 19.33
C TYR A 73 -32.04 8.44 19.99
N GLN A 74 -33.06 8.80 19.21
CA GLN A 74 -34.41 9.02 19.71
C GLN A 74 -35.08 7.72 20.19
N SER A 75 -34.90 6.62 19.46
CA SER A 75 -35.49 5.32 19.81
C SER A 75 -34.84 4.73 21.06
N GLY A 76 -33.50 4.75 21.15
CA GLY A 76 -32.79 4.29 22.34
C GLY A 76 -33.19 5.06 23.60
N ALA A 77 -33.31 6.39 23.50
CA ALA A 77 -33.82 7.22 24.59
C ALA A 77 -35.26 6.87 24.98
N ALA A 78 -36.15 6.69 24.01
CA ALA A 78 -37.56 6.35 24.24
C ALA A 78 -37.77 4.94 24.84
N VAL A 79 -36.90 3.99 24.52
CA VAL A 79 -36.92 2.62 25.08
C VAL A 79 -36.31 2.57 26.48
N MET A 80 -35.15 3.21 26.70
CA MET A 80 -34.44 3.11 27.98
C MET A 80 -35.03 3.99 29.08
N ALA A 81 -35.56 5.18 28.77
CA ALA A 81 -36.13 6.08 29.79
C ALA A 81 -37.22 5.44 30.68
N PRO A 82 -38.23 4.72 30.16
CA PRO A 82 -39.21 4.04 31.00
C PRO A 82 -38.61 2.86 31.80
N MET A 83 -37.62 2.14 31.25
CA MET A 83 -36.93 1.05 31.97
C MET A 83 -36.14 1.59 33.18
N ILE A 84 -35.40 2.69 32.99
CA ILE A 84 -34.67 3.39 34.05
C ILE A 84 -35.64 3.89 35.13
N SER A 85 -36.79 4.45 34.72
CA SER A 85 -37.82 4.94 35.64
C SER A 85 -38.45 3.82 36.47
N ASP A 86 -38.75 2.67 35.85
CA ASP A 86 -39.34 1.50 36.49
C ASP A 86 -38.36 0.81 37.47
N LEU A 87 -37.09 0.63 37.08
CA LEU A 87 -36.01 0.17 37.96
C LEU A 87 -35.86 1.08 39.19
N THR A 88 -35.76 2.39 38.96
CA THR A 88 -35.59 3.40 40.03
C THR A 88 -36.78 3.39 40.99
N LYS A 89 -38.00 3.37 40.47
CA LYS A 89 -39.23 3.35 41.27
C LYS A 89 -39.38 2.05 42.06
N THR A 90 -38.99 0.91 41.48
CA THR A 90 -39.07 -0.40 42.14
C THR A 90 -38.04 -0.51 43.27
N GLY A 91 -36.79 -0.10 43.02
CA GLY A 91 -35.74 -0.07 44.05
C GLY A 91 -36.09 0.87 45.21
N GLN A 92 -36.50 2.10 44.92
CA GLN A 92 -36.96 3.06 45.95
C GLN A 92 -38.21 2.59 46.71
N GLY A 93 -39.09 1.81 46.07
CA GLY A 93 -40.24 1.19 46.73
C GLY A 93 -39.84 0.14 47.77
N LEU A 94 -38.76 -0.61 47.52
CA LEU A 94 -38.21 -1.60 48.45
C LEU A 94 -37.42 -0.93 49.57
N GLU A 95 -36.66 0.12 49.27
CA GLU A 95 -35.99 0.97 50.27
C GLU A 95 -37.00 1.59 51.25
N ALA A 96 -38.17 2.00 50.75
CA ALA A 96 -39.26 2.50 51.58
C ALA A 96 -39.92 1.44 52.48
N ASP A 97 -39.83 0.15 52.12
CA ASP A 97 -40.33 -0.98 52.92
C ASP A 97 -39.22 -1.69 53.72
N THR A 98 -38.18 -0.97 54.15
CA THR A 98 -37.11 -1.49 55.03
C THR A 98 -36.30 -2.65 54.40
N PHE A 99 -36.14 -2.65 53.08
CA PHE A 99 -35.06 -3.38 52.41
C PHE A 99 -33.90 -2.42 52.08
N ALA A 100 -32.75 -2.96 51.71
CA ALA A 100 -31.64 -2.23 51.08
C ALA A 100 -31.35 -2.84 49.70
N VAL A 101 -31.11 -1.98 48.71
CA VAL A 101 -30.77 -2.38 47.34
C VAL A 101 -29.31 -2.04 47.05
N ALA A 102 -28.52 -3.02 46.60
CA ALA A 102 -27.12 -2.84 46.25
C ALA A 102 -26.93 -2.49 44.75
N GLU A 103 -25.71 -2.11 44.36
CA GLU A 103 -25.40 -1.70 42.97
C GLU A 103 -25.41 -2.87 41.97
N ASP A 104 -25.41 -4.12 42.45
CA ASP A 104 -25.66 -5.35 41.68
C ASP A 104 -27.15 -5.77 41.68
N TRP A 105 -28.04 -4.88 42.16
CA TRP A 105 -29.47 -5.08 42.36
C TRP A 105 -29.85 -6.17 43.36
N THR A 106 -28.90 -6.64 44.19
CA THR A 106 -29.20 -7.54 45.32
C THR A 106 -30.04 -6.80 46.37
N VAL A 107 -31.18 -7.40 46.73
CA VAL A 107 -32.10 -6.89 47.76
C VAL A 107 -31.83 -7.61 49.08
N THR A 108 -31.56 -6.85 50.15
CA THR A 108 -31.33 -7.35 51.50
C THR A 108 -32.42 -6.84 52.44
N ASP A 109 -33.03 -7.70 53.25
CA ASP A 109 -33.98 -7.28 54.28
C ASP A 109 -33.26 -6.65 55.48
N MET A 110 -33.74 -5.49 55.92
CA MET A 110 -33.16 -4.69 57.01
C MET A 110 -34.11 -4.57 58.22
N PHE A 111 -35.23 -5.30 58.25
CA PHE A 111 -36.22 -5.22 59.33
C PHE A 111 -35.66 -5.71 60.68
N ASP A 112 -35.83 -4.91 61.74
CA ASP A 112 -35.42 -5.31 63.10
C ASP A 112 -36.48 -6.22 63.76
N TYR A 113 -36.36 -7.52 63.51
CA TYR A 113 -37.16 -8.58 64.14
C TYR A 113 -37.11 -8.58 65.67
N ARG A 114 -36.04 -8.06 66.29
CA ARG A 114 -35.92 -7.98 67.75
C ARG A 114 -36.75 -6.82 68.30
N ALA A 115 -36.74 -5.67 67.64
CA ALA A 115 -37.65 -4.56 67.92
C ALA A 115 -39.11 -4.96 67.64
N GLY A 116 -39.37 -5.65 66.52
CA GLY A 116 -40.70 -6.19 66.18
C GLY A 116 -41.25 -7.13 67.25
N LYS A 117 -40.47 -8.13 67.69
CA LYS A 117 -40.83 -9.02 68.80
C LYS A 117 -41.10 -8.22 70.09
N PHE A 118 -40.24 -7.26 70.43
CA PHE A 118 -40.40 -6.44 71.63
C PHE A 118 -41.70 -5.62 71.60
N ALA A 119 -42.02 -5.00 70.46
CA ALA A 119 -43.27 -4.26 70.28
C ALA A 119 -44.51 -5.16 70.46
N MET A 120 -44.52 -6.36 69.85
CA MET A 120 -45.64 -7.31 70.03
C MET A 120 -45.83 -7.71 71.51
N MET A 121 -44.75 -7.98 72.24
CA MET A 121 -44.83 -8.31 73.66
C MET A 121 -45.28 -7.11 74.51
N ALA A 122 -44.90 -5.88 74.16
CA ALA A 122 -45.36 -4.66 74.82
C ALA A 122 -46.87 -4.41 74.63
N PHE A 123 -47.45 -4.87 73.52
CA PHE A 123 -48.90 -4.90 73.29
C PHE A 123 -49.60 -6.16 73.87
N GLY A 124 -48.91 -6.94 74.71
CA GLY A 124 -49.50 -8.07 75.45
C GLY A 124 -49.57 -9.40 74.69
N VAL A 125 -48.92 -9.52 73.53
CA VAL A 125 -48.82 -10.81 72.84
C VAL A 125 -47.88 -11.75 73.61
N PRO A 126 -48.27 -13.00 73.92
CA PRO A 126 -47.39 -13.96 74.60
C PRO A 126 -46.09 -14.22 73.82
N GLU A 127 -44.97 -14.31 74.53
CA GLU A 127 -43.64 -14.44 73.91
C GLU A 127 -43.52 -15.56 72.85
N PRO A 128 -44.07 -16.78 73.03
CA PRO A 128 -44.02 -17.81 71.99
C PRO A 128 -44.68 -17.35 70.69
N VAL A 129 -45.90 -16.78 70.77
CA VAL A 129 -46.67 -16.30 69.61
C VAL A 129 -45.97 -15.12 68.92
N ALA A 130 -45.36 -14.21 69.69
CA ALA A 130 -44.56 -13.12 69.14
C ALA A 130 -43.26 -13.64 68.47
N THR A 131 -42.68 -14.73 68.97
CA THR A 131 -41.50 -15.37 68.38
C THR A 131 -41.86 -16.07 67.08
N ASP A 132 -42.92 -16.89 67.08
CA ASP A 132 -43.37 -17.63 65.90
C ASP A 132 -43.79 -16.69 64.77
N ARG A 133 -44.50 -15.59 65.06
CA ARG A 133 -44.88 -14.61 64.02
C ARG A 133 -43.68 -13.84 63.47
N MET A 134 -42.66 -13.55 64.26
CA MET A 134 -41.43 -12.92 63.75
C MET A 134 -40.57 -13.89 62.93
N ASN A 135 -40.46 -15.16 63.34
CA ASN A 135 -39.82 -16.21 62.54
C ASN A 135 -40.54 -16.39 61.18
N GLN A 136 -41.88 -16.38 61.19
CA GLN A 136 -42.69 -16.44 59.98
C GLN A 136 -42.46 -15.21 59.09
N LEU A 137 -42.50 -14.00 59.65
CA LEU A 137 -42.25 -12.76 58.90
C LEU A 137 -40.84 -12.73 58.30
N GLN A 138 -39.84 -13.27 59.00
CA GLN A 138 -38.47 -13.36 58.50
C GLN A 138 -38.34 -14.33 57.32
N ALA A 139 -39.10 -15.43 57.32
CA ALA A 139 -39.19 -16.32 56.16
C ALA A 139 -39.98 -15.69 55.00
N GLU A 140 -41.07 -14.98 55.29
CA GLU A 140 -41.88 -14.24 54.31
C GLU A 140 -41.02 -13.19 53.58
N ARG A 141 -40.36 -12.30 54.32
CA ARG A 141 -39.49 -11.23 53.79
C ARG A 141 -38.18 -11.76 53.18
N GLY A 142 -37.65 -12.88 53.67
CA GLY A 142 -36.50 -13.55 53.06
C GLY A 142 -36.79 -14.07 51.65
N ASN A 143 -37.98 -14.65 51.43
CA ASN A 143 -38.44 -15.03 50.10
C ASN A 143 -38.74 -13.81 49.22
N GLU A 144 -39.31 -12.75 49.79
CA GLU A 144 -39.56 -11.48 49.09
C GLU A 144 -38.27 -10.80 48.60
N ALA A 145 -37.22 -10.77 49.42
CA ALA A 145 -35.89 -10.26 49.04
C ALA A 145 -35.29 -11.06 47.86
N GLN A 146 -35.40 -12.39 47.87
CA GLN A 146 -34.93 -13.23 46.76
C GLN A 146 -35.71 -12.98 45.47
N ASN A 147 -37.05 -12.91 45.55
CA ASN A 147 -37.90 -12.65 44.38
C ASN A 147 -37.67 -11.25 43.80
N ASN A 148 -37.50 -10.24 44.66
CA ASN A 148 -37.23 -8.86 44.22
C ASN A 148 -35.82 -8.69 43.65
N THR A 149 -34.81 -9.39 44.19
CA THR A 149 -33.47 -9.47 43.59
C THR A 149 -33.54 -9.98 42.15
N ALA A 150 -34.20 -11.12 41.92
CA ALA A 150 -34.36 -11.68 40.57
C ALA A 150 -35.16 -10.74 39.64
N SER A 151 -36.21 -10.08 40.15
CA SER A 151 -37.03 -9.11 39.40
C SER A 151 -36.23 -7.87 38.97
N LEU A 152 -35.41 -7.30 39.86
CA LEU A 152 -34.57 -6.14 39.55
C LEU A 152 -33.41 -6.51 38.61
N GLN A 153 -32.74 -7.63 38.84
CA GLN A 153 -31.66 -8.12 37.98
C GLN A 153 -32.17 -8.37 36.55
N GLN A 154 -33.32 -9.04 36.38
CA GLN A 154 -33.93 -9.23 35.06
C GLN A 154 -34.27 -7.90 34.35
N ARG A 155 -34.66 -6.85 35.09
CA ARG A 155 -34.93 -5.52 34.52
C ARG A 155 -33.64 -4.77 34.17
N ALA A 156 -32.58 -4.93 34.96
CA ALA A 156 -31.26 -4.39 34.68
C ALA A 156 -30.62 -5.05 33.44
N ASP A 157 -30.75 -6.38 33.30
CA ASP A 157 -30.32 -7.12 32.11
C ASP A 157 -31.09 -6.64 30.85
N ALA A 158 -32.40 -6.43 30.96
CA ALA A 158 -33.22 -5.93 29.86
C ALA A 158 -32.83 -4.49 29.44
N LEU A 159 -32.50 -3.62 30.39
CA LEU A 159 -31.94 -2.29 30.12
C LEU A 159 -30.55 -2.39 29.48
N GLY A 160 -29.69 -3.31 29.94
CA GLY A 160 -28.36 -3.55 29.38
C GLY A 160 -28.39 -4.10 27.95
N GLN A 161 -29.42 -4.87 27.58
CA GLN A 161 -29.65 -5.26 26.19
C GLN A 161 -30.13 -4.08 25.34
N ALA A 162 -31.05 -3.25 25.85
CA ALA A 162 -31.53 -2.06 25.13
C ALA A 162 -30.40 -1.04 24.84
N ASP A 163 -29.43 -0.90 25.76
CA ASP A 163 -28.22 -0.08 25.56
C ASP A 163 -27.32 -0.68 24.46
N GLN A 164 -27.07 -2.00 24.47
CA GLN A 164 -26.28 -2.68 23.44
C GLN A 164 -26.93 -2.63 22.05
N ASP A 165 -28.26 -2.80 21.97
CA ASP A 165 -29.02 -2.69 20.72
C ASP A 165 -28.95 -1.25 20.17
N THR A 166 -29.06 -0.26 21.07
CA THR A 166 -28.92 1.18 20.75
C THR A 166 -27.51 1.52 20.25
N ALA A 167 -26.48 1.06 20.95
CA ALA A 167 -25.08 1.26 20.55
C ALA A 167 -24.77 0.59 19.20
N THR A 168 -25.36 -0.57 18.94
CA THR A 168 -25.26 -1.28 17.65
C THR A 168 -25.91 -0.45 16.54
N ALA A 169 -27.14 0.05 16.73
CA ALA A 169 -27.82 0.90 15.74
C ALA A 169 -27.05 2.19 15.44
N ILE A 170 -26.49 2.85 16.47
CA ILE A 170 -25.62 4.02 16.33
C ILE A 170 -24.35 3.70 15.52
N SER A 171 -23.76 2.52 15.74
CA SER A 171 -22.57 2.06 15.01
C SER A 171 -22.88 1.76 13.54
N THR A 172 -24.01 1.11 13.26
CA THR A 172 -24.49 0.84 11.89
C THR A 172 -24.75 2.13 11.13
N ALA A 173 -25.53 3.06 11.71
CA ALA A 173 -25.84 4.33 11.04
C ALA A 173 -24.60 5.19 10.76
N LYS A 174 -23.55 5.10 11.59
CA LYS A 174 -22.24 5.72 11.30
C LYS A 174 -21.53 5.04 10.13
N GLY A 175 -21.49 3.72 10.10
CA GLY A 175 -20.93 2.97 8.97
C GLY A 175 -21.65 3.26 7.64
N ASP A 176 -22.97 3.46 7.67
CA ASP A 176 -23.76 3.85 6.50
C ASP A 176 -23.44 5.29 6.04
N ILE A 177 -23.21 6.23 6.98
CA ILE A 177 -22.72 7.59 6.66
C ILE A 177 -21.33 7.53 6.05
N ASP A 178 -20.38 6.80 6.66
CA ASP A 178 -19.00 6.69 6.18
C ASP A 178 -18.92 6.01 4.79
N ALA A 179 -19.83 5.08 4.50
CA ALA A 179 -19.96 4.44 3.19
C ALA A 179 -20.59 5.36 2.12
N ALA A 180 -21.52 6.23 2.52
CA ALA A 180 -22.14 7.21 1.63
C ALA A 180 -21.25 8.44 1.36
N ALA A 181 -20.43 8.86 2.34
CA ALA A 181 -19.49 9.97 2.26
C ALA A 181 -18.03 9.50 2.45
N PRO A 182 -17.47 8.67 1.54
CA PRO A 182 -16.07 8.27 1.63
C PRO A 182 -15.16 9.50 1.51
N LEU A 183 -14.02 9.50 2.21
CA LEU A 183 -13.07 10.63 2.22
C LEU A 183 -12.65 11.08 0.81
N THR A 184 -12.66 10.18 -0.18
CA THR A 184 -12.34 10.47 -1.58
C THR A 184 -13.36 11.36 -2.30
N ALA A 185 -14.60 11.44 -1.82
CA ALA A 185 -15.66 12.26 -2.42
C ALA A 185 -15.51 13.76 -2.12
N GLY A 186 -14.96 14.10 -0.94
CA GLY A 186 -14.71 15.50 -0.55
C GLY A 186 -13.45 16.12 -1.16
N LEU A 187 -12.53 15.32 -1.71
CA LEU A 187 -11.19 15.75 -2.09
C LEU A 187 -11.19 16.87 -3.14
N SER A 188 -10.47 17.94 -2.83
CA SER A 188 -10.25 19.08 -3.72
C SER A 188 -8.76 19.36 -3.97
N GLY A 189 -8.47 20.12 -5.03
CA GLY A 189 -7.11 20.61 -5.29
C GLY A 189 -6.61 21.61 -4.25
N GLU A 190 -7.51 22.35 -3.60
CA GLU A 190 -7.15 23.33 -2.56
C GLU A 190 -6.67 22.61 -1.29
N GLU A 191 -7.33 21.52 -0.92
CA GLU A 191 -6.86 20.59 0.13
C GLU A 191 -5.56 19.90 -0.28
N GLY A 192 -5.46 19.35 -1.49
CA GLY A 192 -4.22 18.68 -1.93
C GLY A 192 -2.98 19.56 -1.83
N LYS A 193 -3.15 20.86 -2.14
CA LYS A 193 -2.12 21.89 -1.96
C LYS A 193 -1.82 22.18 -0.48
N LYS A 194 -2.86 22.27 0.36
CA LYS A 194 -2.79 22.66 1.77
C LYS A 194 -2.30 21.54 2.67
N ASP A 195 -2.94 20.37 2.60
CA ASP A 195 -2.87 19.30 3.59
C ASP A 195 -1.46 18.68 3.64
N LEU A 196 -0.76 18.59 2.49
CA LEU A 196 0.66 18.25 2.45
C LEU A 196 1.54 19.38 3.03
N LEU A 197 1.32 20.65 2.66
CA LEU A 197 2.11 21.78 3.17
C LEU A 197 1.95 22.00 4.68
N ASP A 198 0.77 21.77 5.24
CA ASP A 198 0.52 21.82 6.67
C ASP A 198 1.28 20.70 7.38
N ALA A 199 1.25 19.46 6.85
CA ALA A 199 2.03 18.35 7.39
C ALA A 199 3.54 18.64 7.41
N ILE A 200 4.05 19.33 6.39
CA ILE A 200 5.46 19.76 6.28
C ILE A 200 5.80 20.90 7.26
N ALA A 201 4.97 21.95 7.28
CA ALA A 201 5.22 23.16 8.06
C ALA A 201 5.20 22.88 9.57
N VAL A 202 4.29 22.02 10.00
CA VAL A 202 4.13 21.57 11.37
C VAL A 202 5.36 20.77 11.84
N SER A 203 5.76 19.73 11.09
CA SER A 203 6.83 18.83 11.53
C SER A 203 8.20 19.51 11.63
N LYS A 204 8.49 20.45 10.70
CA LYS A 204 9.84 21.01 10.53
C LYS A 204 10.12 22.29 11.33
N TYR A 205 9.09 23.08 11.67
CA TYR A 205 9.28 24.42 12.26
C TYR A 205 8.51 24.68 13.56
N THR A 206 7.47 23.93 13.89
CA THR A 206 6.69 24.14 15.12
C THR A 206 6.79 23.00 16.13
N GLY A 207 7.13 21.78 15.68
CA GLY A 207 7.21 20.60 16.53
C GLY A 207 5.85 20.11 17.05
N MET A 208 4.74 20.57 16.46
CA MET A 208 3.40 20.07 16.74
C MET A 208 3.17 18.73 16.02
N PRO A 209 2.13 17.94 16.40
CA PRO A 209 1.75 16.74 15.65
C PRO A 209 1.19 17.10 14.27
N VAL A 210 1.56 16.33 13.24
CA VAL A 210 0.96 16.39 11.91
C VAL A 210 -0.55 16.13 12.00
N ASP A 211 -1.37 16.90 11.27
CA ASP A 211 -2.83 16.75 11.30
C ASP A 211 -3.29 15.35 10.80
N PRO A 212 -3.95 14.55 11.66
CA PRO A 212 -4.47 13.24 11.25
C PRO A 212 -5.50 13.30 10.12
N ALA A 213 -6.27 14.40 9.98
CA ALA A 213 -7.26 14.52 8.91
C ALA A 213 -6.60 14.72 7.54
N ALA A 214 -5.60 15.61 7.45
CA ALA A 214 -4.73 15.75 6.28
C ALA A 214 -4.05 14.43 5.88
N LEU A 215 -3.56 13.64 6.84
CA LEU A 215 -2.96 12.34 6.57
C LEU A 215 -3.99 11.31 6.07
N ALA A 216 -5.18 11.25 6.67
CA ALA A 216 -6.25 10.35 6.24
C ALA A 216 -6.69 10.63 4.80
N LYS A 217 -6.82 11.92 4.42
CA LYS A 217 -7.08 12.34 3.04
C LYS A 217 -5.94 11.97 2.09
N LEU A 218 -4.68 12.19 2.48
CA LEU A 218 -3.51 11.80 1.68
C LEU A 218 -3.50 10.29 1.40
N VAL A 219 -3.74 9.46 2.42
CA VAL A 219 -3.82 8.00 2.29
C VAL A 219 -5.01 7.57 1.42
N ALA A 220 -6.19 8.18 1.61
CA ALA A 220 -7.36 7.93 0.78
C ALA A 220 -7.13 8.32 -0.70
N ALA A 221 -6.52 9.49 -0.95
CA ALA A 221 -6.21 9.98 -2.28
C ALA A 221 -5.11 9.15 -2.98
N GLY A 222 -4.10 8.71 -2.24
CA GLY A 222 -3.01 7.88 -2.77
C GLY A 222 -3.39 6.42 -3.05
N THR A 223 -4.58 5.97 -2.67
CA THR A 223 -5.02 4.57 -2.77
C THR A 223 -5.88 4.32 -4.02
N LEU A 224 -5.59 3.21 -4.72
CA LEU A 224 -6.42 2.60 -5.77
C LEU A 224 -6.96 1.25 -5.30
N SER A 225 -8.07 0.78 -5.89
CA SER A 225 -8.59 -0.56 -5.61
C SER A 225 -7.66 -1.64 -6.21
N GLN A 226 -7.67 -2.86 -5.65
CA GLN A 226 -6.89 -3.97 -6.22
C GLN A 226 -7.30 -4.25 -7.68
N ALA A 227 -8.60 -4.16 -8.01
CA ALA A 227 -9.08 -4.36 -9.36
C ALA A 227 -8.57 -3.29 -10.35
N ASP A 228 -8.21 -2.10 -9.87
CA ASP A 228 -7.58 -1.05 -10.67
C ASP A 228 -6.07 -1.25 -10.82
N LEU A 229 -5.39 -1.73 -9.77
CA LEU A 229 -3.99 -2.17 -9.88
C LEU A 229 -3.85 -3.35 -10.86
N ASP A 230 -4.81 -4.27 -10.86
CA ASP A 230 -4.86 -5.39 -11.81
C ASP A 230 -5.08 -4.90 -13.26
N LYS A 231 -5.84 -3.82 -13.47
CA LYS A 231 -5.97 -3.16 -14.80
C LYS A 231 -4.64 -2.56 -15.24
N LEU A 232 -3.98 -1.77 -14.37
CA LEU A 232 -2.67 -1.17 -14.68
C LEU A 232 -1.63 -2.24 -15.02
N ALA A 233 -1.61 -3.37 -14.31
CA ALA A 233 -0.72 -4.51 -14.60
C ALA A 233 -0.98 -5.19 -15.96
N ARG A 234 -2.15 -4.98 -16.59
CA ARG A 234 -2.45 -5.40 -17.97
C ARG A 234 -2.28 -4.27 -19.01
N GLY A 235 -1.89 -3.07 -18.58
CA GLY A 235 -1.82 -1.88 -19.42
C GLY A 235 -3.19 -1.26 -19.75
N GLU A 236 -4.24 -1.64 -19.02
CA GLU A 236 -5.59 -1.09 -19.17
C GLU A 236 -5.72 0.24 -18.42
N LYS A 237 -6.68 1.08 -18.87
CA LYS A 237 -6.99 2.35 -18.20
C LYS A 237 -7.68 2.14 -16.83
N VAL A 238 -7.43 3.07 -15.92
CA VAL A 238 -8.14 3.27 -14.65
C VAL A 238 -8.78 4.65 -14.65
N GLN A 239 -10.03 4.74 -14.17
CA GLN A 239 -10.73 6.02 -14.00
C GLN A 239 -10.90 6.33 -12.51
N ILE A 240 -10.46 7.53 -12.09
CA ILE A 240 -10.60 8.03 -10.72
C ILE A 240 -11.52 9.26 -10.65
N PRO A 241 -12.10 9.60 -9.48
CA PRO A 241 -12.82 10.86 -9.29
C PRO A 241 -11.97 12.08 -9.65
N ALA A 242 -12.58 13.09 -10.26
CA ALA A 242 -11.90 14.34 -10.61
C ALA A 242 -11.30 15.04 -9.37
N GLY A 243 -11.96 14.94 -8.22
CA GLY A 243 -11.47 15.46 -6.93
C GLY A 243 -10.18 14.76 -6.46
N GLN A 244 -10.10 13.44 -6.57
CA GLN A 244 -8.88 12.66 -6.26
C GLN A 244 -7.72 13.08 -7.17
N MET A 245 -7.96 13.22 -8.48
CA MET A 245 -6.94 13.70 -9.42
C MET A 245 -6.52 15.16 -9.12
N ALA A 246 -7.47 16.03 -8.76
CA ALA A 246 -7.20 17.41 -8.39
C ALA A 246 -6.31 17.52 -7.14
N TYR A 247 -6.67 16.76 -6.09
CA TYR A 247 -5.92 16.67 -4.85
C TYR A 247 -4.49 16.19 -5.09
N LEU A 248 -4.31 15.05 -5.77
CA LEU A 248 -2.99 14.49 -6.05
C LEU A 248 -2.15 15.40 -6.95
N TYR A 249 -2.77 16.06 -7.94
CA TYR A 249 -2.08 17.02 -8.81
C TYR A 249 -1.58 18.23 -8.01
N GLN A 250 -2.44 18.87 -7.23
CA GLN A 250 -2.05 20.07 -6.46
C GLN A 250 -1.10 19.73 -5.30
N MET A 251 -1.19 18.53 -4.73
CA MET A 251 -0.19 17.94 -3.82
C MET A 251 1.18 17.80 -4.51
N SER A 252 1.22 17.29 -5.74
CA SER A 252 2.45 17.23 -6.54
C SER A 252 2.99 18.63 -6.85
N GLN A 253 2.11 19.57 -7.22
CA GLN A 253 2.50 20.94 -7.55
C GLN A 253 2.89 21.80 -6.32
N SER A 254 2.54 21.40 -5.09
CA SER A 254 2.96 22.12 -3.86
C SER A 254 4.43 21.85 -3.48
N LEU A 255 5.03 20.79 -4.04
CA LEU A 255 6.47 20.49 -3.95
C LEU A 255 7.31 21.26 -4.97
N ASN A 256 6.71 22.09 -5.83
CA ASN A 256 7.45 22.90 -6.80
C ASN A 256 8.42 23.87 -6.11
N GLY A 257 9.64 23.94 -6.64
CA GLY A 257 10.75 24.71 -6.06
C GLY A 257 11.67 23.88 -5.15
N MET A 258 11.23 22.71 -4.68
CA MET A 258 12.08 21.77 -3.95
C MET A 258 12.89 20.88 -4.91
N SER A 259 14.10 20.47 -4.49
CA SER A 259 14.89 19.44 -5.18
C SER A 259 14.45 18.02 -4.79
N PRO A 260 14.82 16.98 -5.58
CA PRO A 260 14.59 15.58 -5.18
C PRO A 260 15.13 15.25 -3.78
N GLU A 261 16.36 15.67 -3.44
CA GLU A 261 16.91 15.50 -2.09
C GLU A 261 16.01 16.14 -1.00
N GLN A 262 15.50 17.35 -1.25
CA GLN A 262 14.64 18.05 -0.31
C GLN A 262 13.26 17.38 -0.15
N ILE A 263 12.70 16.84 -1.25
CA ILE A 263 11.44 16.09 -1.22
C ILE A 263 11.62 14.74 -0.51
N LYS A 264 12.76 14.06 -0.69
CA LYS A 264 13.13 12.82 0.01
C LYS A 264 13.21 13.04 1.53
N GLU A 265 13.99 14.03 1.97
CA GLU A 265 14.15 14.30 3.41
C GLU A 265 12.88 14.87 4.06
N LEU A 266 11.98 15.44 3.26
CA LEU A 266 10.64 15.85 3.66
C LEU A 266 9.69 14.65 3.80
N GLN A 267 9.68 13.72 2.84
CA GLN A 267 8.91 12.47 2.94
C GLN A 267 9.32 11.70 4.22
N ARG A 268 10.61 11.69 4.56
CA ARG A 268 11.14 11.06 5.79
C ARG A 268 10.53 11.59 7.09
N THR A 269 9.93 12.80 7.12
CA THR A 269 9.25 13.30 8.33
C THR A 269 7.81 12.82 8.47
N LEU A 270 7.24 12.18 7.44
CA LEU A 270 5.87 11.67 7.45
C LEU A 270 5.80 10.25 8.07
N PRO A 271 4.65 9.87 8.68
CA PRO A 271 4.34 8.48 9.01
C PRO A 271 4.40 7.54 7.79
N ALA A 272 4.68 6.24 8.02
CA ALA A 272 5.04 5.30 6.94
C ALA A 272 3.92 5.05 5.90
N ASP A 273 2.67 5.10 6.32
CA ASP A 273 1.47 5.08 5.49
C ASP A 273 1.37 6.35 4.61
N ALA A 274 1.67 7.51 5.18
CA ALA A 274 1.73 8.77 4.43
C ALA A 274 2.92 8.85 3.48
N GLN A 275 4.07 8.24 3.82
CA GLN A 275 5.20 8.07 2.89
C GLN A 275 4.80 7.24 1.67
N ALA A 276 4.11 6.11 1.91
CA ALA A 276 3.56 5.25 0.87
C ALA A 276 2.56 6.01 0.00
N ALA A 277 1.59 6.69 0.61
CA ALA A 277 0.55 7.45 -0.08
C ALA A 277 1.11 8.59 -0.96
N LEU A 278 2.16 9.29 -0.51
CA LEU A 278 2.85 10.29 -1.32
C LEU A 278 3.54 9.64 -2.54
N ALA A 279 4.25 8.52 -2.35
CA ALA A 279 4.90 7.79 -3.44
C ALA A 279 3.88 7.24 -4.45
N GLN A 280 2.77 6.70 -3.97
CA GLN A 280 1.66 6.19 -4.77
C GLN A 280 0.94 7.33 -5.51
N GLY A 281 0.69 8.45 -4.86
CA GLY A 281 0.14 9.66 -5.47
C GLY A 281 1.00 10.20 -6.62
N LEU A 282 2.33 10.25 -6.43
CA LEU A 282 3.27 10.64 -7.48
C LEU A 282 3.29 9.64 -8.66
N LYS A 283 3.20 8.33 -8.39
CA LYS A 283 3.04 7.30 -9.44
C LYS A 283 1.72 7.48 -10.20
N ILE A 284 0.60 7.73 -9.50
CA ILE A 284 -0.73 7.95 -10.07
C ILE A 284 -0.76 9.17 -11.01
N VAL A 285 -0.34 10.35 -10.54
CA VAL A 285 -0.41 11.57 -11.38
C VAL A 285 0.54 11.53 -12.57
N SER A 286 1.54 10.64 -12.55
CA SER A 286 2.47 10.43 -13.65
C SER A 286 2.10 9.26 -14.57
N ASN A 287 0.96 8.60 -14.36
CA ASN A 287 0.55 7.43 -15.13
C ASN A 287 -0.50 7.78 -16.19
N PRO A 288 -0.18 7.73 -17.51
CA PRO A 288 -1.12 8.03 -18.58
C PRO A 288 -2.25 7.02 -18.73
N ASN A 289 -2.18 5.86 -18.06
CA ASN A 289 -3.30 4.94 -17.94
C ASN A 289 -4.29 5.33 -16.83
N VAL A 290 -3.95 6.27 -15.95
CA VAL A 290 -4.92 6.83 -14.97
C VAL A 290 -5.49 8.14 -15.50
N GLU A 291 -6.82 8.19 -15.61
CA GLU A 291 -7.57 9.36 -16.08
C GLU A 291 -8.75 9.67 -15.16
N VAL A 292 -9.38 10.83 -15.32
CA VAL A 292 -10.62 11.14 -14.60
C VAL A 292 -11.81 10.38 -15.18
N ALA A 293 -12.83 10.08 -14.38
CA ALA A 293 -14.10 9.58 -14.90
C ALA A 293 -14.67 10.53 -15.98
N GLY A 294 -15.03 9.99 -17.15
CA GLY A 294 -15.47 10.79 -18.31
C GLY A 294 -14.34 11.50 -19.08
N ALA A 295 -13.08 11.12 -18.88
CA ALA A 295 -11.92 11.78 -19.49
C ALA A 295 -11.96 11.88 -21.03
N ASP A 296 -12.46 10.87 -21.74
CA ASP A 296 -12.49 10.89 -23.21
C ASP A 296 -13.51 11.91 -23.76
N GLN A 297 -14.56 12.25 -23.01
CA GLN A 297 -15.46 13.37 -23.30
C GLN A 297 -14.84 14.74 -22.97
N ILE A 298 -13.98 14.82 -21.95
CA ILE A 298 -13.41 16.09 -21.45
C ILE A 298 -12.16 16.51 -22.24
N LYS A 299 -11.34 15.55 -22.72
CA LYS A 299 -10.09 15.79 -23.47
C LYS A 299 -10.18 16.83 -24.60
N PRO A 300 -11.22 16.87 -25.46
CA PRO A 300 -11.33 17.90 -26.51
C PRO A 300 -11.43 19.34 -25.99
N TYR A 301 -11.88 19.53 -24.75
CA TYR A 301 -12.10 20.83 -24.11
C TYR A 301 -11.01 21.18 -23.09
N ALA A 302 -10.11 20.23 -22.78
CA ALA A 302 -9.09 20.34 -21.74
C ALA A 302 -7.92 21.24 -22.16
N GLN A 303 -8.10 22.56 -22.07
CA GLN A 303 -7.00 23.52 -22.21
C GLN A 303 -6.02 23.35 -21.04
N GLY A 304 -4.74 23.14 -21.35
CA GLY A 304 -3.68 22.89 -20.35
C GLY A 304 -3.45 24.07 -19.39
N ALA A 305 -2.81 23.79 -18.25
CA ALA A 305 -2.59 24.75 -17.18
C ALA A 305 -1.84 26.02 -17.66
N THR A 306 -2.52 27.16 -17.60
CA THR A 306 -1.92 28.51 -17.74
C THR A 306 -1.54 29.05 -16.37
N ASP A 307 -0.72 30.10 -16.28
CA ASP A 307 -0.41 30.74 -14.99
C ASP A 307 -1.68 31.25 -14.25
N ALA A 308 -2.72 31.63 -14.99
CA ALA A 308 -4.01 32.05 -14.43
C ALA A 308 -4.89 30.87 -13.96
N THR A 309 -4.78 29.69 -14.59
CA THR A 309 -5.61 28.52 -14.28
C THR A 309 -4.91 27.46 -13.42
N ARG A 310 -3.59 27.53 -13.22
CA ARG A 310 -2.80 26.50 -12.50
C ARG A 310 -3.33 26.18 -11.09
N GLY A 311 -3.96 27.12 -10.40
CA GLY A 311 -4.54 26.91 -9.06
C GLY A 311 -5.85 26.09 -9.02
N THR A 312 -6.60 26.06 -10.13
CA THR A 312 -7.89 25.33 -10.26
C THR A 312 -7.84 24.24 -11.34
N PHE A 313 -6.74 24.13 -12.07
CA PHE A 313 -6.53 23.12 -13.10
C PHE A 313 -6.48 21.71 -12.49
N VAL A 314 -7.16 20.79 -13.16
CA VAL A 314 -7.16 19.35 -12.89
C VAL A 314 -6.72 18.65 -14.18
N PRO A 315 -5.62 17.88 -14.19
CA PRO A 315 -5.23 17.12 -15.37
C PRO A 315 -6.26 16.02 -15.63
N VAL A 316 -6.71 15.91 -16.88
CA VAL A 316 -7.70 14.88 -17.28
C VAL A 316 -7.07 13.48 -17.32
N THR A 317 -5.74 13.39 -17.40
CA THR A 317 -4.96 12.15 -17.50
C THR A 317 -3.58 12.36 -16.86
N GLY A 318 -3.01 11.30 -16.28
CA GLY A 318 -1.67 11.34 -15.71
C GLY A 318 -0.56 11.54 -16.75
N SER A 319 0.55 12.13 -16.35
CA SER A 319 1.79 12.26 -17.13
C SER A 319 2.93 12.76 -16.23
N LYS A 320 4.18 12.47 -16.58
CA LYS A 320 5.39 13.06 -16.00
C LYS A 320 5.34 14.59 -15.90
N ALA A 321 4.60 15.28 -16.77
CA ALA A 321 4.37 16.72 -16.68
C ALA A 321 3.59 17.17 -15.41
N ASN A 322 2.89 16.25 -14.74
CA ASN A 322 2.15 16.52 -13.50
C ASN A 322 2.99 16.35 -12.22
N LEU A 323 4.23 15.86 -12.33
CA LEU A 323 5.18 15.71 -11.22
C LEU A 323 5.70 17.09 -10.73
N PRO A 324 6.39 17.15 -9.57
CA PRO A 324 7.09 18.36 -9.16
C PRO A 324 8.15 18.73 -10.21
N ALA A 325 8.29 20.01 -10.54
CA ALA A 325 9.03 20.46 -11.72
C ALA A 325 10.50 19.99 -11.79
N GLN A 326 11.19 19.88 -10.65
CA GLN A 326 12.57 19.35 -10.64
C GLN A 326 12.61 17.84 -10.90
N ILE A 327 11.66 17.06 -10.39
CA ILE A 327 11.53 15.62 -10.68
C ILE A 327 11.19 15.41 -12.16
N ALA A 328 10.22 16.17 -12.69
CA ALA A 328 9.86 16.14 -14.11
C ALA A 328 11.05 16.49 -15.02
N GLY A 329 11.89 17.46 -14.61
CA GLY A 329 13.12 17.87 -15.28
C GLY A 329 14.19 16.77 -15.27
N GLU A 330 14.53 16.22 -14.11
CA GLU A 330 15.54 15.15 -13.99
C GLU A 330 15.16 13.85 -14.71
N LEU A 331 13.85 13.54 -14.79
CA LEU A 331 13.30 12.46 -15.61
C LEU A 331 13.21 12.78 -17.11
N SER A 332 13.56 13.99 -17.55
CA SER A 332 13.46 14.45 -18.94
C SER A 332 14.73 15.11 -19.48
N ARG A 333 15.81 15.21 -18.68
CA ARG A 333 17.08 15.78 -19.09
C ARG A 333 17.71 14.98 -20.23
N THR A 334 18.29 15.69 -21.19
CA THR A 334 18.98 15.12 -22.36
C THR A 334 20.52 15.19 -22.24
N ASP A 335 21.04 15.75 -21.15
CA ASP A 335 22.47 15.94 -20.89
C ASP A 335 23.04 14.97 -19.84
N ARG A 336 22.38 13.81 -19.66
CA ARG A 336 22.77 12.76 -18.69
C ARG A 336 24.23 12.35 -18.79
N VAL A 337 24.74 12.30 -20.01
CA VAL A 337 26.11 11.90 -20.35
C VAL A 337 26.71 13.00 -21.21
N THR A 338 27.76 13.66 -20.74
CA THR A 338 28.48 14.67 -21.52
C THR A 338 29.97 14.37 -21.55
N THR A 339 30.53 14.26 -22.76
CA THR A 339 31.97 14.05 -23.00
C THR A 339 32.63 15.38 -23.39
N THR A 340 33.70 15.74 -22.70
CA THR A 340 34.60 16.85 -23.07
C THR A 340 35.85 16.26 -23.72
N GLU A 341 36.21 16.69 -24.93
CA GLU A 341 37.43 16.21 -25.58
C GLU A 341 38.70 16.69 -24.88
N GLY A 342 39.61 15.76 -24.61
CA GLY A 342 40.95 16.04 -24.10
C GLY A 342 41.82 16.79 -25.10
N HIS A 343 42.63 17.73 -24.60
CA HIS A 343 43.54 18.54 -25.40
C HIS A 343 44.59 17.67 -26.10
N LYS A 344 44.70 17.80 -27.43
CA LYS A 344 45.71 17.14 -28.27
C LYS A 344 46.93 18.05 -28.40
N PHE A 345 48.08 17.56 -27.95
CA PHE A 345 49.37 18.24 -28.08
C PHE A 345 49.98 18.00 -29.47
N SER A 346 50.92 18.87 -29.87
CA SER A 346 51.53 18.86 -31.21
C SER A 346 52.46 17.65 -31.49
N ASP A 347 52.81 16.90 -30.46
CA ASP A 347 53.58 15.66 -30.50
C ASP A 347 52.69 14.40 -30.64
N GLY A 348 51.37 14.56 -30.56
CA GLY A 348 50.39 13.47 -30.64
C GLY A 348 49.88 12.98 -29.29
N LEU A 349 50.41 13.43 -28.15
CA LEU A 349 49.83 13.11 -26.85
C LEU A 349 48.46 13.78 -26.68
N LYS A 350 47.60 13.16 -25.87
CA LYS A 350 46.27 13.68 -25.51
C LYS A 350 46.11 13.67 -23.99
N THR A 351 45.49 14.71 -23.42
CA THR A 351 44.95 14.62 -22.05
C THR A 351 43.79 13.61 -22.03
N PRO A 352 43.33 13.13 -20.87
CA PRO A 352 42.08 12.39 -20.80
C PRO A 352 40.93 13.17 -21.45
N ASP A 353 40.02 12.46 -22.09
CA ASP A 353 38.65 12.94 -22.24
C ASP A 353 37.97 12.94 -20.86
N THR A 354 37.02 13.84 -20.61
CA THR A 354 36.23 13.81 -19.38
C THR A 354 34.81 13.40 -19.72
N VAL A 355 34.36 12.27 -19.15
CA VAL A 355 32.96 11.84 -19.18
C VAL A 355 32.31 12.27 -17.87
N THR A 356 31.26 13.09 -17.95
CA THR A 356 30.45 13.46 -16.80
C THR A 356 29.06 12.87 -16.93
N LEU A 357 28.68 12.07 -15.95
CA LEU A 357 27.33 11.58 -15.71
C LEU A 357 26.65 12.57 -14.76
N LYS A 358 25.42 13.01 -15.08
CA LYS A 358 24.73 14.07 -14.34
C LYS A 358 23.33 13.65 -13.92
N GLY A 359 22.95 13.95 -12.69
CA GLY A 359 21.65 13.59 -12.12
C GLY A 359 21.56 12.13 -11.70
N VAL A 360 22.68 11.45 -11.43
CA VAL A 360 22.72 10.11 -10.83
C VAL A 360 22.28 10.21 -9.37
N GLY A 361 22.83 11.15 -8.60
CA GLY A 361 22.38 11.43 -7.22
C GLY A 361 20.90 11.83 -7.16
N ALA A 362 20.48 12.75 -8.04
CA ALA A 362 19.09 13.15 -8.15
C ALA A 362 18.15 11.99 -8.55
N MET A 363 18.62 11.03 -9.36
CA MET A 363 17.85 9.83 -9.70
C MET A 363 17.79 8.82 -8.55
N GLN A 364 18.85 8.70 -7.72
CA GLN A 364 18.79 7.96 -6.46
C GLN A 364 17.78 8.60 -5.49
N ASP A 365 17.70 9.93 -5.45
CA ASP A 365 16.71 10.64 -4.62
C ASP A 365 15.28 10.41 -5.11
N ILE A 366 15.04 10.41 -6.42
CA ILE A 366 13.75 10.04 -7.02
C ILE A 366 13.41 8.57 -6.74
N ALA A 367 14.40 7.67 -6.77
CA ALA A 367 14.23 6.28 -6.38
C ALA A 367 13.86 6.13 -4.89
N ASP A 368 14.50 6.89 -4.00
CA ASP A 368 14.13 6.92 -2.58
C ASP A 368 12.69 7.43 -2.39
N ILE A 369 12.28 8.50 -3.10
CA ILE A 369 10.91 9.07 -3.03
C ILE A 369 9.85 8.07 -3.49
N LEU A 370 10.13 7.31 -4.56
CA LEU A 370 9.17 6.40 -5.18
C LEU A 370 9.23 4.97 -4.67
N ARG A 371 10.18 4.62 -3.78
CA ARG A 371 10.28 3.28 -3.17
C ARG A 371 9.10 2.91 -2.25
N PRO A 372 8.49 3.82 -1.46
CA PRO A 372 7.34 3.49 -0.62
C PRO A 372 6.09 3.09 -1.41
N GLY A 373 5.16 2.43 -0.71
CA GLY A 373 3.90 1.91 -1.26
C GLY A 373 4.06 0.59 -2.01
N ALA A 374 2.96 0.11 -2.60
CA ALA A 374 2.97 -1.15 -3.35
C ALA A 374 3.51 -1.00 -4.78
N GLU A 375 4.19 -2.03 -5.27
CA GLU A 375 4.83 -2.05 -6.60
C GLU A 375 3.84 -1.89 -7.75
N GLY A 376 2.61 -2.44 -7.62
CA GLY A 376 1.58 -2.39 -8.67
C GLY A 376 1.18 -0.98 -9.13
N TYR A 377 1.41 0.05 -8.32
CA TYR A 377 1.16 1.46 -8.68
C TYR A 377 2.15 1.98 -9.73
N SER A 378 3.30 1.35 -9.87
CA SER A 378 4.34 1.73 -10.84
C SER A 378 3.92 1.40 -12.29
N ASN A 379 3.06 0.39 -12.51
CA ASN A 379 2.69 -0.09 -13.84
C ASN A 379 2.09 1.00 -14.75
N GLY A 380 2.87 1.43 -15.73
CA GLY A 380 2.53 2.44 -16.73
C GLY A 380 3.08 3.84 -16.42
N SER A 381 3.53 4.10 -15.19
CA SER A 381 3.97 5.44 -14.75
C SER A 381 5.16 5.96 -15.56
N GLU A 382 5.04 7.17 -16.10
CA GLU A 382 6.13 7.84 -16.80
C GLU A 382 7.29 8.23 -15.85
N ALA A 383 7.08 8.16 -14.52
CA ALA A 383 8.14 8.35 -13.54
C ALA A 383 9.10 7.15 -13.50
N THR A 384 8.58 5.95 -13.24
CA THR A 384 9.36 4.71 -13.18
C THR A 384 9.94 4.34 -14.54
N ARG A 385 9.16 4.46 -15.61
CA ARG A 385 9.66 4.34 -16.99
C ARG A 385 10.79 5.32 -17.29
N GLY A 386 10.71 6.56 -16.78
CA GLY A 386 11.76 7.57 -16.91
C GLY A 386 13.04 7.18 -16.15
N MET A 387 12.92 6.58 -14.96
CA MET A 387 14.05 6.04 -14.19
C MET A 387 14.74 4.87 -14.91
N LEU A 388 13.97 3.94 -15.50
CA LEU A 388 14.50 2.80 -16.26
C LEU A 388 15.27 3.27 -17.51
N ALA A 389 14.71 4.22 -18.25
CA ALA A 389 15.38 4.84 -19.40
C ALA A 389 16.68 5.55 -18.98
N ALA A 390 16.64 6.34 -17.90
CA ALA A 390 17.82 7.03 -17.37
C ALA A 390 18.92 6.07 -16.93
N ALA A 391 18.58 5.00 -16.19
CA ALA A 391 19.54 3.99 -15.75
C ALA A 391 20.20 3.27 -16.94
N SER A 392 19.42 3.00 -18.00
CA SER A 392 19.95 2.48 -19.27
C SER A 392 20.91 3.46 -19.95
N GLU A 393 20.61 4.76 -19.99
CA GLU A 393 21.51 5.77 -20.58
C GLU A 393 22.87 5.83 -19.86
N TYR A 394 22.88 5.85 -18.52
CA TYR A 394 24.12 5.83 -17.73
C TYR A 394 24.91 4.51 -17.91
N ALA A 395 24.23 3.36 -17.95
CA ALA A 395 24.86 2.06 -18.20
C ALA A 395 25.48 1.95 -19.60
N ASN A 396 24.79 2.45 -20.65
CA ASN A 396 25.34 2.51 -22.00
C ASN A 396 26.63 3.36 -22.07
N ALA A 397 26.77 4.39 -21.24
CA ALA A 397 28.01 5.16 -21.15
C ALA A 397 29.18 4.33 -20.58
N ASP A 398 28.97 3.59 -19.50
CA ASP A 398 30.01 2.75 -18.92
C ASP A 398 30.38 1.55 -19.81
N ILE A 399 29.39 0.91 -20.44
CA ILE A 399 29.61 -0.11 -21.49
C ILE A 399 30.51 0.44 -22.60
N THR A 400 30.19 1.65 -23.10
CA THR A 400 30.96 2.31 -24.18
C THR A 400 32.38 2.60 -23.75
N GLN A 401 32.58 3.09 -22.53
CA GLN A 401 33.91 3.31 -21.97
C GLN A 401 34.69 2.01 -21.78
N ARG A 402 34.11 0.99 -21.15
CA ARG A 402 34.73 -0.33 -20.95
C ARG A 402 35.11 -1.00 -22.27
N ALA A 403 34.32 -0.79 -23.33
CA ALA A 403 34.64 -1.23 -24.67
C ALA A 403 35.85 -0.46 -25.25
N ALA A 404 35.88 0.86 -25.11
CA ALA A 404 36.99 1.70 -25.60
C ALA A 404 38.32 1.43 -24.86
N GLU A 405 38.27 1.23 -23.55
CA GLU A 405 39.43 0.84 -22.72
C GLU A 405 40.00 -0.52 -23.14
N ALA A 406 39.13 -1.50 -23.40
CA ALA A 406 39.55 -2.84 -23.83
C ALA A 406 39.99 -2.94 -25.30
N ALA A 407 39.56 -2.00 -26.15
CA ALA A 407 39.93 -1.96 -27.57
C ALA A 407 41.30 -1.33 -27.85
N GLN A 408 41.96 -0.76 -26.84
CA GLN A 408 43.17 0.05 -27.04
C GLN A 408 44.40 -0.78 -27.42
N THR A 409 45.09 -0.35 -28.48
CA THR A 409 46.29 -1.02 -29.01
C THR A 409 47.60 -0.25 -28.82
N ASP A 410 47.56 1.02 -28.39
CA ASP A 410 48.74 1.85 -28.11
C ASP A 410 48.77 2.29 -26.63
N PRO A 411 49.56 1.62 -25.76
CA PRO A 411 49.67 1.97 -24.35
C PRO A 411 50.45 3.25 -24.02
N LEU A 412 51.11 3.89 -25.01
CA LEU A 412 51.94 5.08 -24.80
C LEU A 412 51.17 6.37 -25.04
N HIS A 413 50.21 6.35 -25.97
CA HIS A 413 49.38 7.51 -26.31
C HIS A 413 47.93 7.38 -25.80
N TYR A 414 47.57 6.26 -25.16
CA TYR A 414 46.28 6.16 -24.48
C TYR A 414 46.22 6.97 -23.20
N ASN A 415 45.08 7.58 -22.97
CA ASN A 415 44.72 8.18 -21.70
C ASN A 415 43.25 7.80 -21.44
N PRO A 416 42.95 6.90 -20.47
CA PRO A 416 41.57 6.50 -20.21
C PRO A 416 40.74 7.72 -19.81
N PRO A 417 39.46 7.79 -20.22
CA PRO A 417 38.62 8.94 -19.90
C PRO A 417 38.43 9.06 -18.39
N LEU A 418 38.57 10.29 -17.87
CA LEU A 418 38.25 10.60 -16.49
C LEU A 418 36.74 10.60 -16.33
N VAL A 419 36.24 9.77 -15.44
CA VAL A 419 34.80 9.66 -15.17
C VAL A 419 34.45 10.48 -13.96
N SER A 420 33.40 11.28 -14.09
CA SER A 420 32.81 12.05 -13.01
C SER A 420 31.31 11.79 -12.97
N SER A 421 30.76 11.77 -11.76
CA SER A 421 29.35 11.49 -11.50
C SER A 421 28.98 12.17 -10.17
N ASP A 422 27.68 12.40 -9.94
CA ASP A 422 27.14 13.05 -8.75
C ASP A 422 26.40 12.04 -7.83
N GLU A 423 26.87 10.79 -7.79
CA GLU A 423 26.20 9.72 -7.05
C GLU A 423 26.36 9.83 -5.52
N HIS A 424 25.26 9.57 -4.81
CA HIS A 424 25.25 9.44 -3.36
C HIS A 424 25.92 8.13 -2.94
N GLY A 425 26.79 8.20 -1.92
CA GLY A 425 27.33 7.03 -1.23
C GLY A 425 28.73 6.59 -1.62
N ASN A 426 29.44 7.32 -2.49
CA ASN A 426 30.84 7.07 -2.81
C ASN A 426 31.79 7.55 -1.67
N PRO A 427 32.41 6.65 -0.88
CA PRO A 427 33.15 7.06 0.33
C PRO A 427 34.61 7.44 0.06
N GLY A 428 35.05 7.46 -1.22
CA GLY A 428 36.45 7.53 -1.58
C GLY A 428 36.71 8.37 -2.83
N GLY A 429 36.76 9.70 -2.66
CA GLY A 429 37.16 10.67 -3.68
C GLY A 429 38.65 10.62 -4.07
N GLY A 430 39.16 9.41 -4.35
CA GLY A 430 40.55 9.12 -4.70
C GLY A 430 40.73 8.03 -5.76
N THR A 431 39.66 7.41 -6.26
CA THR A 431 39.69 6.52 -7.44
C THR A 431 39.15 7.25 -8.69
N PRO A 432 39.83 7.23 -9.85
CA PRO A 432 39.42 7.96 -11.07
C PRO A 432 38.13 7.49 -11.77
N LYS A 433 37.39 6.54 -11.16
CA LYS A 433 36.14 6.01 -11.70
C LYS A 433 35.11 5.82 -10.55
N PRO A 434 33.91 6.41 -10.65
CA PRO A 434 32.82 6.18 -9.70
C PRO A 434 32.20 4.80 -9.95
N ASN A 435 31.93 4.05 -8.87
CA ASN A 435 31.25 2.75 -8.97
C ASN A 435 29.73 2.94 -8.97
N ILE A 436 29.21 3.52 -10.06
CA ILE A 436 27.79 3.83 -10.23
C ILE A 436 26.90 2.59 -10.28
N ASN A 437 27.47 1.40 -10.53
CA ASN A 437 26.74 0.15 -10.80
C ASN A 437 25.80 -0.22 -9.66
N GLY A 438 26.18 0.04 -8.40
CA GLY A 438 25.28 -0.13 -7.24
C GLY A 438 24.11 0.86 -7.23
N ALA A 439 24.40 2.15 -7.46
CA ALA A 439 23.39 3.21 -7.51
C ALA A 439 22.38 3.01 -8.65
N LEU A 440 22.86 2.67 -9.85
CA LEU A 440 22.02 2.35 -10.99
C LEU A 440 21.16 1.10 -10.72
N ALA A 441 21.71 0.08 -10.06
CA ALA A 441 20.95 -1.12 -9.71
C ALA A 441 19.88 -0.87 -8.64
N ASP A 442 20.08 0.07 -7.70
CA ASP A 442 19.04 0.51 -6.76
C ASP A 442 17.94 1.34 -7.45
N ILE A 443 18.30 2.18 -8.43
CA ILE A 443 17.32 2.91 -9.27
C ILE A 443 16.47 1.92 -10.08
N VAL A 444 17.10 0.96 -10.75
CA VAL A 444 16.41 -0.10 -11.50
C VAL A 444 15.52 -0.93 -10.58
N GLN A 445 15.99 -1.34 -9.39
CA GLN A 445 15.19 -2.15 -8.47
C GLN A 445 13.90 -1.43 -8.00
N VAL A 446 13.93 -0.12 -7.79
CA VAL A 446 12.70 0.63 -7.44
C VAL A 446 11.75 0.74 -8.63
N ALA A 447 12.29 0.99 -9.82
CA ALA A 447 11.48 1.20 -11.00
C ALA A 447 10.99 -0.11 -11.67
N SER A 448 11.62 -1.25 -11.38
CA SER A 448 11.36 -2.53 -12.07
C SER A 448 9.97 -3.12 -11.85
N GLY A 449 9.22 -2.67 -10.83
CA GLY A 449 7.81 -3.01 -10.64
C GLY A 449 6.87 -2.37 -11.67
N ASP A 450 7.39 -1.51 -12.55
CA ASP A 450 6.72 -1.02 -13.75
C ASP A 450 6.88 -2.01 -14.90
N HIS A 451 6.11 -3.10 -14.89
CA HIS A 451 6.19 -4.15 -15.91
C HIS A 451 5.76 -3.62 -17.29
N ILE A 452 4.85 -2.64 -17.33
CA ILE A 452 4.45 -1.92 -18.56
C ILE A 452 5.61 -1.06 -19.09
N GLY A 453 6.30 -0.32 -18.22
CA GLY A 453 7.49 0.46 -18.56
C GLY A 453 8.64 -0.42 -19.03
N MET A 454 8.89 -1.54 -18.36
CA MET A 454 9.86 -2.57 -18.79
C MET A 454 9.50 -3.13 -20.18
N HIS A 455 8.23 -3.48 -20.41
CA HIS A 455 7.74 -3.95 -21.70
C HIS A 455 7.92 -2.90 -22.80
N ASP A 456 7.44 -1.68 -22.59
CA ASP A 456 7.43 -0.62 -23.60
C ASP A 456 8.85 -0.14 -23.95
N LEU A 457 9.77 -0.12 -22.98
CA LEU A 457 11.18 0.14 -23.22
C LEU A 457 11.87 -1.03 -23.93
N THR A 458 11.50 -2.28 -23.63
CA THR A 458 12.08 -3.49 -24.25
C THR A 458 11.63 -3.68 -25.70
N THR A 459 10.34 -3.48 -25.98
CA THR A 459 9.70 -3.72 -27.29
C THR A 459 9.69 -2.51 -28.20
N GLY A 460 9.83 -1.30 -27.64
CA GLY A 460 9.86 -0.04 -28.39
C GLY A 460 11.09 0.15 -29.28
N ALA A 461 11.09 1.23 -30.06
CA ALA A 461 12.12 1.51 -31.08
C ALA A 461 13.57 1.56 -30.54
N GLU A 462 13.73 2.03 -29.30
CA GLU A 462 15.03 2.12 -28.61
C GLU A 462 15.39 0.86 -27.81
N GLY A 463 14.57 -0.19 -27.88
CA GLY A 463 14.67 -1.37 -27.02
C GLY A 463 15.94 -2.20 -27.20
N LYS A 464 16.68 -2.03 -28.30
CA LYS A 464 18.06 -2.57 -28.36
C LYS A 464 18.97 -1.83 -27.36
N LYS A 465 18.99 -0.50 -27.34
CA LYS A 465 19.82 0.29 -26.41
C LYS A 465 19.41 0.05 -24.96
N PHE A 466 18.12 -0.13 -24.70
CA PHE A 466 17.62 -0.50 -23.38
C PHE A 466 18.17 -1.85 -22.90
N LEU A 467 18.08 -2.88 -23.74
CA LEU A 467 18.65 -4.21 -23.44
C LEU A 467 20.19 -4.24 -23.47
N ASP A 468 20.84 -3.37 -24.25
CA ASP A 468 22.29 -3.16 -24.20
C ASP A 468 22.69 -2.68 -22.79
N GLY A 469 22.06 -1.60 -22.31
CA GLY A 469 22.28 -1.04 -20.97
C GLY A 469 21.93 -2.00 -19.84
N MET A 470 20.84 -2.75 -19.95
CA MET A 470 20.40 -3.67 -18.89
C MET A 470 21.16 -5.00 -18.86
N LEU A 471 21.62 -5.53 -20.01
CA LEU A 471 22.19 -6.88 -20.10
C LEU A 471 23.70 -6.93 -20.37
N GLN A 472 24.33 -5.87 -20.93
CA GLN A 472 25.78 -5.81 -21.16
C GLN A 472 26.55 -5.04 -20.08
N GLU A 473 25.84 -4.38 -19.15
CA GLU A 473 26.46 -3.75 -17.98
C GLU A 473 27.05 -4.80 -17.02
N ASN A 474 28.17 -4.48 -16.37
CA ASN A 474 28.81 -5.34 -15.40
C ASN A 474 28.19 -5.11 -14.01
N TRP A 475 27.04 -5.72 -13.76
CA TRP A 475 26.32 -5.59 -12.49
C TRP A 475 26.99 -6.37 -11.36
N GLY A 476 27.70 -7.46 -11.66
CA GLY A 476 28.43 -8.26 -10.68
C GLY A 476 27.57 -8.68 -9.49
N ASP A 477 28.02 -8.30 -8.28
CA ASP A 477 27.34 -8.53 -6.99
C ASP A 477 25.97 -7.82 -6.85
N HIS A 478 25.57 -7.00 -7.83
CA HIS A 478 24.26 -6.35 -7.90
C HIS A 478 23.34 -6.93 -8.98
N SER A 479 23.76 -8.02 -9.65
CA SER A 479 22.96 -8.65 -10.71
C SER A 479 21.64 -9.27 -10.23
N ASP A 480 21.44 -9.48 -8.92
CA ASP A 480 20.14 -9.90 -8.35
C ASP A 480 19.08 -8.81 -8.48
N LYS A 481 19.47 -7.53 -8.29
CA LYS A 481 18.58 -6.36 -8.34
C LYS A 481 17.99 -6.21 -9.73
N ILE A 482 18.83 -6.32 -10.75
CA ILE A 482 18.43 -6.27 -12.16
C ILE A 482 17.67 -7.53 -12.57
N GLY A 483 18.01 -8.69 -12.01
CA GLY A 483 17.28 -9.94 -12.27
C GLY A 483 15.78 -9.83 -12.00
N LYS A 484 15.38 -9.09 -10.95
CA LYS A 484 13.96 -8.83 -10.63
C LYS A 484 13.21 -8.15 -11.78
N ALA A 485 13.87 -7.26 -12.54
CA ALA A 485 13.28 -6.56 -13.68
C ALA A 485 12.95 -7.47 -14.88
N PHE A 486 13.47 -8.71 -14.90
CA PHE A 486 13.20 -9.70 -15.94
C PHE A 486 12.52 -10.98 -15.41
N GLY A 487 12.54 -11.23 -14.10
CA GLY A 487 11.96 -12.45 -13.51
C GLY A 487 10.44 -12.57 -13.72
N TRP A 488 9.71 -11.45 -13.66
CA TRP A 488 8.24 -11.40 -13.81
C TRP A 488 7.72 -11.89 -15.16
N MET A 489 8.60 -12.11 -16.15
CA MET A 489 8.23 -12.71 -17.43
C MET A 489 7.64 -14.13 -17.27
N ASP A 490 7.86 -14.83 -16.13
CA ASP A 490 7.20 -16.13 -15.84
C ASP A 490 5.88 -16.06 -15.05
N ASP A 491 5.46 -14.90 -14.55
CA ASP A 491 4.31 -14.78 -13.63
C ASP A 491 2.95 -15.07 -14.31
N ASP A 492 2.70 -14.50 -15.50
CA ASP A 492 1.55 -14.84 -16.35
C ASP A 492 1.95 -14.96 -17.83
N PRO A 493 2.38 -16.16 -18.28
CA PRO A 493 2.73 -16.40 -19.68
C PRO A 493 1.56 -16.29 -20.67
N GLY A 494 0.31 -16.21 -20.18
CA GLY A 494 -0.87 -15.96 -21.01
C GLY A 494 -1.11 -14.46 -21.27
N ASN A 495 -0.45 -13.58 -20.51
CA ASN A 495 -0.53 -12.13 -20.71
C ASN A 495 0.40 -11.70 -21.86
N ARG A 496 -0.17 -10.95 -22.81
CA ARG A 496 0.53 -10.36 -23.95
C ARG A 496 1.81 -9.63 -23.54
N ILE A 497 1.74 -8.83 -22.47
CA ILE A 497 2.85 -8.01 -21.95
C ILE A 497 4.05 -8.88 -21.55
N ASN A 498 3.82 -9.96 -20.80
CA ASN A 498 4.87 -10.89 -20.39
C ASN A 498 5.46 -11.60 -21.62
N SER A 499 4.61 -12.10 -22.52
CA SER A 499 5.03 -12.86 -23.71
C SER A 499 5.82 -12.03 -24.73
N GLU A 500 5.43 -10.78 -25.00
CA GLU A 500 6.12 -9.90 -25.95
C GLU A 500 7.47 -9.43 -25.39
N THR A 501 7.55 -9.16 -24.09
CA THR A 501 8.81 -8.88 -23.39
C THR A 501 9.77 -10.08 -23.47
N ALA A 502 9.30 -11.28 -23.09
CA ALA A 502 10.10 -12.51 -23.13
C ALA A 502 10.58 -12.86 -24.54
N ASN A 503 9.71 -12.71 -25.53
CA ASN A 503 10.06 -12.91 -26.94
C ASN A 503 11.15 -11.92 -27.39
N ARG A 504 11.00 -10.62 -27.08
CA ARG A 504 11.99 -9.61 -27.49
C ARG A 504 13.34 -9.78 -26.78
N VAL A 505 13.35 -10.14 -25.50
CA VAL A 505 14.57 -10.51 -24.77
C VAL A 505 15.24 -11.73 -25.42
N GLY A 506 14.46 -12.77 -25.78
CA GLY A 506 14.99 -13.96 -26.47
C GLY A 506 15.62 -13.65 -27.82
N HIS A 507 14.96 -12.83 -28.63
CA HIS A 507 15.51 -12.30 -29.89
C HIS A 507 16.82 -11.56 -29.65
N TYR A 508 16.85 -10.63 -28.69
CA TYR A 508 18.05 -9.87 -28.33
C TYR A 508 19.23 -10.77 -27.90
N LEU A 509 18.99 -11.80 -27.07
CA LEU A 509 20.03 -12.75 -26.65
C LEU A 509 20.62 -13.52 -27.85
N SER A 510 19.79 -13.86 -28.84
CA SER A 510 20.24 -14.51 -30.08
C SER A 510 20.98 -13.53 -31.01
N GLU A 511 20.52 -12.29 -31.09
CA GLU A 511 21.09 -11.22 -31.95
C GLU A 511 22.45 -10.74 -31.44
N ASN A 512 22.67 -10.68 -30.13
CA ASN A 512 23.87 -10.12 -29.49
C ASN A 512 24.78 -11.20 -28.86
N LYS A 513 24.60 -12.48 -29.29
CA LYS A 513 25.29 -13.65 -28.75
C LYS A 513 26.79 -13.44 -28.54
N ASP A 514 27.50 -12.93 -29.55
CA ASP A 514 28.96 -12.87 -29.53
C ASP A 514 29.47 -11.83 -28.50
N THR A 515 28.75 -10.72 -28.34
CA THR A 515 28.98 -9.73 -27.26
C THR A 515 28.67 -10.31 -25.88
N LEU A 516 27.61 -11.12 -25.76
CA LEU A 516 27.26 -11.80 -24.51
C LEU A 516 28.21 -12.97 -24.17
N GLN A 517 28.98 -13.48 -25.14
CA GLN A 517 30.09 -14.40 -24.92
C GLN A 517 31.41 -13.68 -24.56
N HIS A 518 31.54 -12.40 -24.90
CA HIS A 518 32.73 -11.58 -24.67
C HIS A 518 32.35 -10.18 -24.15
N MET A 519 31.88 -10.13 -22.90
CA MET A 519 31.31 -8.92 -22.28
C MET A 519 32.30 -7.73 -22.29
N PRO A 520 31.89 -6.51 -22.68
CA PRO A 520 32.78 -5.35 -22.79
C PRO A 520 33.62 -5.06 -21.53
N GLY A 521 34.93 -4.89 -21.69
CA GLY A 521 35.85 -4.59 -20.59
C GLY A 521 36.08 -5.70 -19.55
N THR A 522 35.57 -6.91 -19.76
CA THR A 522 35.65 -8.00 -18.75
C THR A 522 36.82 -8.98 -18.94
N ASN A 523 37.75 -8.69 -19.85
CA ASN A 523 38.80 -9.64 -20.29
C ASN A 523 38.24 -10.96 -20.86
N GLY A 524 37.11 -10.90 -21.57
CA GLY A 524 36.50 -12.03 -22.27
C GLY A 524 35.61 -12.94 -21.41
N GLN A 525 35.09 -12.45 -20.29
CA GLN A 525 34.04 -13.15 -19.54
C GLN A 525 32.72 -13.16 -20.32
N THR A 526 31.85 -14.11 -19.97
CA THR A 526 30.49 -14.23 -20.50
C THR A 526 29.48 -13.50 -19.63
N PHE A 527 28.33 -13.13 -20.20
CA PHE A 527 27.16 -12.62 -19.49
C PHE A 527 26.80 -13.44 -18.24
N GLY A 528 26.78 -14.77 -18.35
CA GLY A 528 26.46 -15.66 -17.23
C GLY A 528 27.54 -15.75 -16.13
N SER A 529 28.78 -15.38 -16.42
CA SER A 529 29.86 -15.28 -15.42
C SER A 529 29.98 -13.89 -14.78
N THR A 530 29.59 -12.84 -15.50
CA THR A 530 29.65 -11.44 -15.02
C THR A 530 28.36 -11.05 -14.28
N ASN A 531 27.20 -11.55 -14.73
CA ASN A 531 25.87 -11.19 -14.24
C ASN A 531 25.07 -12.44 -13.85
N ALA A 532 25.60 -13.28 -12.95
CA ALA A 532 25.11 -14.64 -12.72
C ALA A 532 23.63 -14.74 -12.28
N GLU A 533 23.15 -13.84 -11.42
CA GLU A 533 21.75 -13.87 -10.94
C GLU A 533 20.79 -13.30 -11.99
N LEU A 534 21.16 -12.23 -12.69
CA LEU A 534 20.42 -11.69 -13.84
C LEU A 534 20.30 -12.73 -14.97
N SER A 535 21.39 -13.42 -15.31
CA SER A 535 21.39 -14.48 -16.31
C SER A 535 20.52 -15.67 -15.90
N ARG A 536 20.32 -15.92 -14.60
CA ARG A 536 19.35 -16.91 -14.12
C ARG A 536 17.92 -16.39 -14.25
N ALA A 537 17.65 -15.17 -13.78
CA ALA A 537 16.31 -14.59 -13.80
C ALA A 537 15.75 -14.44 -15.23
N VAL A 538 16.58 -14.06 -16.20
CA VAL A 538 16.20 -14.03 -17.63
C VAL A 538 15.87 -15.44 -18.15
N ALA A 539 16.68 -16.45 -17.78
CA ALA A 539 16.45 -17.84 -18.21
C ALA A 539 15.21 -18.48 -17.54
N GLU A 540 14.93 -18.15 -16.27
CA GLU A 540 13.71 -18.56 -15.57
C GLU A 540 12.48 -17.86 -16.17
N GLY A 541 12.54 -16.53 -16.33
CA GLY A 541 11.48 -15.71 -16.94
C GLY A 541 11.08 -16.16 -18.36
N MET A 542 12.03 -16.68 -19.15
CA MET A 542 11.76 -17.22 -20.49
C MET A 542 11.32 -18.70 -20.50
N SER A 543 11.45 -19.43 -19.39
CA SER A 543 11.24 -20.88 -19.32
C SER A 543 9.85 -21.37 -19.78
N PRO A 544 8.71 -20.70 -19.44
CA PRO A 544 7.39 -21.17 -19.84
C PRO A 544 7.18 -21.23 -21.36
N TYR A 545 7.69 -20.23 -22.08
CA TYR A 545 7.51 -20.11 -23.54
C TYR A 545 8.30 -21.18 -24.30
N PHE A 546 9.47 -21.59 -23.79
CA PHE A 546 10.19 -22.75 -24.32
C PHE A 546 9.45 -24.07 -24.07
N ALA A 547 8.76 -24.22 -22.94
CA ALA A 547 7.94 -25.39 -22.66
C ALA A 547 6.74 -25.49 -23.62
N GLU A 548 6.05 -24.37 -23.87
CA GLU A 548 4.94 -24.31 -24.82
C GLU A 548 5.39 -24.59 -26.26
N LEU A 549 6.51 -23.99 -26.70
CA LEU A 549 7.11 -24.26 -28.01
C LEU A 549 7.52 -25.75 -28.18
N ALA A 550 7.90 -26.41 -27.09
CA ALA A 550 8.19 -27.85 -27.05
C ALA A 550 6.93 -28.75 -26.95
N GLY A 551 5.73 -28.17 -26.96
CA GLY A 551 4.46 -28.90 -26.87
C GLY A 551 4.09 -29.38 -25.46
N ALA A 552 4.70 -28.81 -24.42
CA ALA A 552 4.37 -29.09 -23.03
C ALA A 552 3.48 -27.98 -22.42
N ASP A 553 2.37 -28.38 -21.78
CA ASP A 553 1.48 -27.47 -21.05
C ASP A 553 2.25 -26.83 -19.86
N GLY A 554 2.70 -25.58 -20.05
CA GLY A 554 3.63 -24.88 -19.16
C GLY A 554 3.17 -24.79 -17.69
N ARG A 555 1.85 -24.86 -17.47
CA ARG A 555 1.20 -24.94 -16.15
C ARG A 555 1.71 -26.06 -15.25
N ARG A 556 2.41 -27.08 -15.77
CA ARG A 556 3.00 -28.16 -14.95
C ARG A 556 4.26 -27.77 -14.18
N TRP A 557 4.93 -26.67 -14.52
CA TRP A 557 6.15 -26.23 -13.81
C TRP A 557 5.86 -25.26 -12.64
N ALA A 558 4.73 -24.54 -12.66
CA ALA A 558 4.35 -23.61 -11.59
C ALA A 558 4.14 -24.29 -10.20
N VAL A 559 3.79 -25.58 -10.18
CA VAL A 559 3.46 -26.34 -8.96
C VAL A 559 4.72 -26.84 -8.22
N SER A 560 5.67 -25.94 -7.95
CA SER A 560 6.90 -26.24 -7.19
C SER A 560 7.40 -25.12 -6.26
N ARG A 561 6.91 -23.86 -6.38
CA ARG A 561 7.34 -22.75 -5.50
C ARG A 561 6.81 -22.83 -4.03
N ARG A 562 6.05 -23.87 -3.63
CA ARG A 562 5.50 -24.05 -2.25
C ARG A 562 6.04 -25.24 -1.43
N SER A 563 7.21 -25.80 -1.75
CA SER A 563 7.94 -26.66 -0.77
C SER A 563 9.44 -26.73 -1.04
N ARG A 564 10.27 -26.19 -0.12
CA ARG A 564 11.72 -26.42 -0.10
C ARG A 564 12.04 -27.82 0.45
N THR A 565 11.94 -28.84 -0.39
CA THR A 565 12.50 -30.18 -0.19
C THR A 565 13.07 -30.70 -1.49
N SER A 566 14.15 -31.49 -1.42
CA SER A 566 14.99 -31.80 -2.58
C SER A 566 14.32 -32.77 -3.57
N VAL A 567 14.02 -32.27 -4.77
CA VAL A 567 13.65 -33.10 -5.91
C VAL A 567 14.92 -33.70 -6.53
N ARG A 568 15.02 -35.03 -6.55
CA ARG A 568 16.03 -35.73 -7.34
C ARG A 568 15.64 -35.74 -8.81
N TRP A 569 16.60 -35.43 -9.68
CA TRP A 569 16.48 -35.67 -11.12
C TRP A 569 16.13 -37.14 -11.42
N PRO A 570 15.13 -37.44 -12.27
CA PRO A 570 14.91 -38.78 -12.76
C PRO A 570 16.05 -39.17 -13.72
N THR A 571 16.81 -40.23 -13.38
CA THR A 571 17.88 -40.74 -14.23
C THR A 571 17.32 -41.33 -15.52
N CYS A 572 17.63 -40.71 -16.66
CA CYS A 572 17.27 -41.23 -17.97
C CYS A 572 18.11 -42.48 -18.30
N SER A 573 17.52 -43.67 -18.10
CA SER A 573 18.19 -44.95 -18.26
C SER A 573 18.03 -45.50 -19.68
N LEU A 574 18.91 -45.09 -20.60
CA LEU A 574 19.10 -45.73 -21.91
C LEU A 574 20.57 -46.08 -22.13
N CYS A 575 20.81 -47.27 -22.67
CA CYS A 575 22.13 -47.91 -22.67
C CYS A 575 23.19 -47.15 -23.49
N TRP A 576 24.38 -47.01 -22.93
CA TRP A 576 25.64 -47.07 -23.68
C TRP A 576 26.65 -47.97 -22.95
N THR A 577 27.51 -48.65 -23.70
CA THR A 577 28.32 -49.78 -23.21
C THR A 577 29.59 -49.37 -22.48
N LYS A 578 30.02 -50.19 -21.50
CA LYS A 578 31.29 -50.05 -20.80
C LYS A 578 32.49 -50.14 -21.75
N THR A 579 33.39 -49.17 -21.65
CA THR A 579 34.83 -49.35 -21.92
C THR A 579 35.59 -48.83 -20.71
N THR A 580 36.60 -49.57 -20.24
CA THR A 580 37.25 -49.32 -18.93
C THR A 580 38.67 -48.78 -19.06
N SER A 581 38.99 -47.72 -18.32
CA SER A 581 40.37 -47.39 -17.94
C SER A 581 40.39 -46.83 -16.51
N ARG A 582 41.44 -47.17 -15.74
CA ARG A 582 41.71 -46.66 -14.39
C ARG A 582 42.95 -45.78 -14.44
N VAL A 583 42.94 -44.66 -13.72
CA VAL A 583 44.14 -44.05 -13.12
C VAL A 583 43.77 -43.54 -11.73
N SER A 584 44.68 -43.64 -10.76
CA SER A 584 44.47 -43.24 -9.36
C SER A 584 45.37 -42.04 -8.97
N PRO A 585 44.95 -41.15 -8.05
CA PRO A 585 45.81 -40.14 -7.44
C PRO A 585 46.56 -40.65 -6.18
N PRO A 586 47.63 -39.99 -5.71
CA PRO A 586 48.48 -40.48 -4.61
C PRO A 586 48.25 -39.82 -3.24
N THR A 587 48.02 -40.65 -2.21
CA THR A 587 48.71 -40.67 -0.88
C THR A 587 49.13 -39.35 -0.17
N THR A 588 48.43 -38.90 0.91
CA THR A 588 48.78 -39.03 2.38
C THR A 588 49.74 -37.95 2.99
N PRO A 589 49.93 -37.81 4.34
CA PRO A 589 49.06 -37.86 5.56
C PRO A 589 49.41 -36.67 6.55
N PRO A 590 49.41 -36.78 7.92
CA PRO A 590 48.37 -37.11 8.93
C PRO A 590 48.08 -35.98 9.99
N TRP A 591 47.18 -36.26 10.96
CA TRP A 591 46.85 -35.45 12.17
C TRP A 591 47.79 -35.73 13.38
N PRO A 592 47.67 -35.03 14.55
CA PRO A 592 46.85 -35.56 15.67
C PRO A 592 46.24 -34.58 16.74
N ASN A 593 45.08 -34.96 17.32
CA ASN A 593 44.55 -34.64 18.68
C ASN A 593 44.11 -33.17 19.03
N SER A 594 43.12 -32.91 19.91
CA SER A 594 42.74 -33.56 21.19
C SER A 594 41.20 -33.63 21.50
N LYS A 595 40.81 -33.94 22.76
CA LYS A 595 39.43 -34.21 23.27
C LYS A 595 39.03 -33.11 24.31
N ALA A 596 37.82 -33.00 24.93
CA ALA A 596 36.73 -33.96 25.21
C ALA A 596 35.40 -33.27 25.69
N TYR A 597 34.27 -34.03 25.71
CA TYR A 597 33.01 -33.95 26.53
C TYR A 597 32.35 -32.58 26.90
N CYS A 598 31.02 -32.38 26.97
CA CYS A 598 29.78 -33.21 26.91
C CYS A 598 28.55 -32.29 26.60
N SER A 599 27.23 -32.55 26.73
CA SER A 599 26.35 -33.67 27.18
C SER A 599 24.84 -33.37 26.88
N MET A 600 23.97 -34.39 26.96
CA MET A 600 22.51 -34.33 27.28
C MET A 600 21.47 -33.97 26.15
N PRO A 601 20.15 -34.29 26.30
CA PRO A 601 19.45 -35.15 25.32
C PRO A 601 18.25 -34.51 24.57
N PRO A 602 17.71 -35.19 23.52
CA PRO A 602 16.61 -34.66 22.70
C PRO A 602 15.20 -34.85 23.31
N ARG A 603 14.25 -34.01 22.87
CA ARG A 603 12.80 -34.21 23.06
C ARG A 603 12.11 -34.63 21.77
N THR A 604 11.28 -35.66 21.84
CA THR A 604 10.41 -36.12 20.75
C THR A 604 9.17 -35.23 20.65
N ALA A 605 8.71 -34.93 19.42
CA ALA A 605 7.41 -34.33 19.16
C ALA A 605 6.60 -35.26 18.24
N ALA A 606 5.40 -35.63 18.65
CA ALA A 606 4.50 -36.48 17.87
C ALA A 606 3.54 -35.62 17.04
N ILE A 607 3.23 -36.07 15.81
CA ILE A 607 2.29 -35.40 14.92
C ILE A 607 0.89 -35.98 15.16
N THR A 608 -0.05 -35.15 15.60
CA THR A 608 -1.45 -35.52 15.77
C THR A 608 -2.28 -35.03 14.58
N THR A 609 -2.66 -35.92 13.68
CA THR A 609 -3.57 -35.60 12.57
C THR A 609 -5.03 -35.64 13.03
N ARG A 610 -5.86 -34.72 12.53
CA ARG A 610 -7.33 -34.87 12.61
C ARG A 610 -7.99 -34.51 11.28
N THR A 611 -8.76 -35.47 10.80
CA THR A 611 -9.51 -35.50 9.53
C THR A 611 -10.43 -34.32 9.29
N SER A 612 -10.49 -33.85 8.05
CA SER A 612 -11.71 -33.30 7.44
C SER A 612 -12.19 -34.24 6.33
N ASN A 613 -13.51 -34.41 6.20
CA ASN A 613 -14.15 -35.25 5.19
C ASN A 613 -14.89 -34.39 4.16
N THR A 614 -14.71 -34.66 2.88
CA THR A 614 -15.68 -34.34 1.82
C THR A 614 -15.56 -35.36 0.67
N PRO A 615 -16.68 -35.82 0.07
CA PRO A 615 -16.66 -36.95 -0.86
C PRO A 615 -16.44 -36.57 -2.32
N ASN A 616 -15.92 -37.52 -3.10
CA ASN A 616 -15.77 -37.41 -4.55
C ASN A 616 -17.11 -37.34 -5.30
N ALA A 617 -17.19 -36.47 -6.31
CA ALA A 617 -18.23 -36.50 -7.34
C ALA A 617 -17.60 -36.33 -8.74
N CYS A 618 -16.97 -37.37 -9.27
CA CYS A 618 -16.38 -37.35 -10.60
C CYS A 618 -17.40 -37.76 -11.67
N LYS A 619 -17.69 -36.87 -12.63
CA LYS A 619 -18.33 -37.21 -13.91
C LYS A 619 -17.68 -36.44 -15.05
N ARG A 620 -17.15 -37.18 -16.03
CA ARG A 620 -16.69 -36.65 -17.31
C ARG A 620 -17.89 -36.42 -18.24
N ARG A 621 -17.87 -35.32 -18.98
CA ARG A 621 -17.93 -35.34 -20.46
C ARG A 621 -16.94 -34.33 -20.99
#